data_AF-A0A1L8ZBA1-F1
#
_entry.id   AF-A0A1L8ZBA1-F1
#
_cell.length_a   1.000
_cell.length_b   1.000
_cell.length_c   1.000
_cell.angle_alpha   90.00
_cell.angle_beta   90.00
_cell.angle_gamma   90.00
#
_symmetry.space_group_name_H-M   'P 1'
#
loop_
_entity.id
_entity.type
_entity.pdbx_description
1 polymer ?
#
loop_
_entity_poly.entity_id
_entity_poly.type
_entity_poly.pdbx_seq_one_letter_code
_entity_poly.pdbx_strand_id
1 'polypeptide(L)'
;QKASQNNKFKIPLFVATDQEGGWTQHIKSNTSETIGNLGITASLSPKDSYNTGYYIAQELSRIGINLNFAPIVDIYSNENNFTIGPRTYSDNPKIVSLLSLAFYKGQKQGGIISTAKHFPGHGNTTLDSHIDIPIINSNLLEINLNELLPYKILIQENIPVIMTGHIAYPKITNGENI
;
A
#
# COMPACT_ATOMS: atom_id res chain seq x y z
N GLN A 1 12.26 -17.29 -12.70
CA GLN A 1 11.39 -18.50 -12.65
C GLN A 1 12.08 -19.76 -13.18
N LYS A 2 12.57 -19.83 -14.44
CA LYS A 2 13.22 -21.05 -14.97
C LYS A 2 14.35 -21.60 -14.06
N ALA A 3 15.24 -20.73 -13.58
CA ALA A 3 16.32 -21.13 -12.69
C ALA A 3 15.83 -21.75 -11.37
N SER A 4 14.77 -21.20 -10.76
CA SER A 4 14.23 -21.72 -9.50
C SER A 4 13.46 -23.03 -9.69
N GLN A 5 12.90 -23.27 -10.87
CA GLN A 5 12.24 -24.53 -11.25
C GLN A 5 13.23 -25.67 -11.56
N ASN A 6 14.48 -25.33 -11.87
CA ASN A 6 15.52 -26.31 -12.24
C ASN A 6 16.42 -26.73 -11.08
N ASN A 7 16.06 -26.41 -9.83
CA ASN A 7 16.77 -26.88 -8.63
C ASN A 7 15.98 -27.98 -7.90
N LYS A 8 16.58 -28.59 -6.86
CA LYS A 8 15.96 -29.67 -6.08
C LYS A 8 14.64 -29.27 -5.40
N PHE A 9 14.49 -28.00 -5.02
CA PHE A 9 13.35 -27.52 -4.23
C PHE A 9 12.17 -27.05 -5.10
N LYS A 10 12.43 -26.59 -6.33
CA LYS A 10 11.42 -26.14 -7.32
C LYS A 10 10.46 -25.07 -6.79
N ILE A 11 10.87 -24.30 -5.78
CA ILE A 11 10.08 -23.24 -5.18
C ILE A 11 10.10 -22.02 -6.12
N PRO A 12 8.94 -21.53 -6.61
CA PRO A 12 8.88 -20.30 -7.40
C PRO A 12 9.38 -19.10 -6.58
N LEU A 13 10.04 -18.14 -7.25
CA LEU A 13 10.45 -16.90 -6.59
C LEU A 13 9.28 -15.92 -6.55
N PHE A 14 9.19 -15.14 -5.48
CA PHE A 14 8.51 -13.86 -5.54
C PHE A 14 9.38 -12.87 -6.32
N VAL A 15 8.77 -12.23 -7.29
CA VAL A 15 9.34 -11.13 -8.07
C VAL A 15 8.42 -9.95 -7.81
N ALA A 16 8.95 -8.96 -7.10
CA ALA A 16 8.19 -7.86 -6.53
C ALA A 16 8.52 -6.52 -7.16
N THR A 17 7.60 -5.57 -7.09
CA THR A 17 7.80 -4.17 -7.45
C THR A 17 6.87 -3.27 -6.64
N ASP A 18 7.15 -1.97 -6.64
CA ASP A 18 6.20 -0.94 -6.23
C ASP A 18 5.53 -0.36 -7.47
N GLN A 19 4.27 -0.74 -7.66
CA GLN A 19 3.43 -0.24 -8.74
C GLN A 19 2.07 0.15 -8.16
N GLU A 20 2.03 1.26 -7.44
CA GLU A 20 0.79 1.83 -6.87
C GLU A 20 -0.01 2.53 -7.97
N GLY A 21 0.69 3.07 -8.98
CA GLY A 21 0.14 3.98 -9.97
C GLY A 21 0.45 5.44 -9.66
N GLY A 22 0.20 6.32 -10.62
CA GLY A 22 0.57 7.74 -10.54
C GLY A 22 2.05 7.92 -10.23
N TRP A 23 2.36 8.52 -9.10
CA TRP A 23 3.73 8.90 -8.74
C TRP A 23 4.62 7.70 -8.39
N THR A 24 4.05 6.60 -7.89
CA THR A 24 4.80 5.39 -7.54
C THR A 24 4.64 4.33 -8.62
N GLN A 25 5.52 4.43 -9.63
CA GLN A 25 5.56 3.55 -10.79
C GLN A 25 7.02 3.22 -11.13
N HIS A 26 7.47 2.03 -10.74
CA HIS A 26 8.83 1.57 -11.03
C HIS A 26 8.99 1.08 -12.47
N ILE A 27 7.96 0.44 -13.03
CA ILE A 27 7.96 0.06 -14.44
C ILE A 27 7.32 1.20 -15.22
N LYS A 28 8.12 1.96 -16.00
CA LYS A 28 7.64 3.19 -16.66
C LYS A 28 7.33 3.02 -18.15
N SER A 29 8.14 2.26 -18.89
CA SER A 29 8.09 2.25 -20.37
C SER A 29 7.15 1.20 -20.99
N ASN A 30 6.53 0.32 -20.19
CA ASN A 30 5.82 -0.87 -20.67
C ASN A 30 4.46 -1.10 -19.97
N THR A 31 3.96 -0.10 -19.28
CA THR A 31 2.75 -0.17 -18.43
C THR A 31 1.95 1.11 -18.61
N SER A 32 0.65 1.05 -18.36
CA SER A 32 -0.22 2.22 -18.42
C SER A 32 0.22 3.30 -17.43
N GLU A 33 0.12 4.57 -17.86
CA GLU A 33 0.18 5.70 -16.96
C GLU A 33 -1.18 5.84 -16.27
N THR A 34 -1.21 5.77 -14.94
CA THR A 34 -2.45 5.89 -14.16
C THR A 34 -2.49 7.22 -13.42
N ILE A 35 -3.69 7.70 -13.10
CA ILE A 35 -3.90 9.02 -12.49
C ILE A 35 -3.36 9.14 -11.04
N GLY A 36 -2.99 8.02 -10.41
CA GLY A 36 -2.57 7.95 -9.01
C GLY A 36 -3.74 7.90 -8.03
N ASN A 37 -3.45 7.52 -6.78
CA ASN A 37 -4.48 7.20 -5.79
C ASN A 37 -5.31 8.41 -5.37
N LEU A 38 -4.69 9.58 -5.14
CA LEU A 38 -5.42 10.80 -4.83
C LEU A 38 -6.30 11.24 -6.01
N GLY A 39 -5.81 11.05 -7.24
CA GLY A 39 -6.57 11.32 -8.46
C GLY A 39 -7.81 10.42 -8.61
N ILE A 40 -7.69 9.13 -8.27
CA ILE A 40 -8.81 8.18 -8.25
C ILE A 40 -9.90 8.64 -7.26
N THR A 41 -9.52 9.23 -6.13
CA THR A 41 -10.49 9.71 -5.13
C THR A 41 -11.42 10.80 -5.67
N ALA A 42 -11.00 11.57 -6.70
CA ALA A 42 -11.84 12.63 -7.26
C ALA A 42 -13.18 12.11 -7.83
N SER A 43 -13.24 10.85 -8.27
CA SER A 43 -14.50 10.23 -8.71
C SER A 43 -15.29 9.57 -7.58
N LEU A 44 -14.66 9.34 -6.41
CA LEU A 44 -15.16 8.53 -5.29
C LEU A 44 -15.71 7.16 -5.70
N SER A 45 -15.32 6.66 -6.87
CA SER A 45 -15.85 5.43 -7.45
C SER A 45 -14.92 4.26 -7.13
N PRO A 46 -15.38 3.27 -6.34
CA PRO A 46 -14.61 2.04 -6.11
C PRO A 46 -14.31 1.30 -7.42
N LYS A 47 -15.15 1.48 -8.45
CA LYS A 47 -14.94 0.89 -9.78
C LYS A 47 -13.62 1.35 -10.40
N ASP A 48 -13.27 2.62 -10.25
CA ASP A 48 -12.05 3.19 -10.86
C ASP A 48 -10.81 2.66 -10.15
N SER A 49 -10.86 2.57 -8.83
CA SER A 49 -9.80 1.96 -8.03
C SER A 49 -9.63 0.46 -8.34
N TYR A 50 -10.74 -0.28 -8.46
CA TYR A 50 -10.74 -1.68 -8.89
C TYR A 50 -10.12 -1.86 -10.29
N ASN A 51 -10.57 -1.07 -11.26
CA ASN A 51 -10.06 -1.15 -12.63
C ASN A 51 -8.57 -0.85 -12.68
N THR A 52 -8.12 0.17 -11.93
CA THR A 52 -6.70 0.51 -11.82
C THR A 52 -5.89 -0.67 -11.27
N GLY A 53 -6.32 -1.25 -10.14
CA GLY A 53 -5.66 -2.42 -9.56
C GLY A 53 -5.65 -3.63 -10.51
N TYR A 54 -6.76 -3.88 -11.21
CA TYR A 54 -6.88 -4.98 -12.17
C TYR A 54 -5.94 -4.82 -13.37
N TYR A 55 -5.92 -3.65 -14.01
CA TYR A 55 -5.07 -3.44 -15.18
C TYR A 55 -3.58 -3.42 -14.82
N ILE A 56 -3.20 -2.78 -13.70
CA ILE A 56 -1.83 -2.87 -13.18
C ILE A 56 -1.45 -4.34 -12.98
N ALA A 57 -2.30 -5.15 -12.34
CA ALA A 57 -1.99 -6.55 -12.10
C ALA A 57 -1.83 -7.36 -13.40
N GLN A 58 -2.67 -7.10 -14.40
CA GLN A 58 -2.58 -7.72 -15.72
C GLN A 58 -1.32 -7.34 -16.50
N GLU A 59 -0.78 -6.14 -16.29
CA GLU A 59 0.49 -5.72 -16.89
C GLU A 59 1.68 -6.36 -16.18
N LEU A 60 1.69 -6.34 -14.85
CA LEU A 60 2.74 -6.95 -14.03
C LEU A 60 2.85 -8.46 -14.27
N SER A 61 1.72 -9.17 -14.34
CA SER A 61 1.71 -10.62 -14.55
C SER A 61 2.31 -11.01 -15.91
N ARG A 62 2.06 -10.22 -16.95
CA ARG A 62 2.63 -10.44 -18.30
C ARG A 62 4.14 -10.29 -18.36
N ILE A 63 4.73 -9.47 -17.51
CA ILE A 63 6.19 -9.31 -17.41
C ILE A 63 6.82 -10.20 -16.34
N GLY A 64 6.04 -11.11 -15.75
CA GLY A 64 6.53 -12.14 -14.81
C GLY A 64 6.70 -11.67 -13.37
N ILE A 65 6.16 -10.49 -13.02
CA ILE A 65 6.04 -10.01 -11.65
C ILE A 65 4.80 -10.69 -11.03
N ASN A 66 4.91 -11.13 -9.78
CA ASN A 66 3.84 -11.87 -9.08
C ASN A 66 3.53 -11.33 -7.68
N LEU A 67 4.28 -10.34 -7.21
CA LEU A 67 4.03 -9.60 -5.97
C LEU A 67 4.06 -8.11 -6.27
N ASN A 68 3.06 -7.36 -5.80
CA ASN A 68 3.06 -5.91 -5.86
C ASN A 68 2.96 -5.35 -4.44
N PHE A 69 3.82 -4.38 -4.14
CA PHE A 69 3.78 -3.62 -2.91
C PHE A 69 2.71 -2.53 -2.99
N ALA A 70 1.45 -2.94 -3.14
CA ALA A 70 0.27 -2.09 -3.17
C ALA A 70 -0.98 -2.93 -2.78
N PRO A 71 -2.06 -2.34 -2.25
CA PRO A 71 -2.31 -0.90 -2.12
C PRO A 71 -1.59 -0.24 -0.94
N ILE A 72 -1.30 1.05 -1.11
CA ILE A 72 -1.04 1.95 0.02
C ILE A 72 -2.35 2.21 0.77
N VAL A 73 -2.28 2.24 2.10
CA VAL A 73 -3.44 2.42 2.99
C VAL A 73 -3.21 3.47 4.07
N ASP A 74 -2.13 4.24 3.95
CA ASP A 74 -1.81 5.33 4.86
C ASP A 74 -2.86 6.44 4.77
N ILE A 75 -3.25 7.03 5.90
CA ILE A 75 -4.22 8.14 5.96
C ILE A 75 -3.47 9.47 5.96
N TYR A 76 -3.67 10.34 4.97
CA TYR A 76 -2.97 11.63 4.90
C TYR A 76 -3.56 12.65 5.87
N SER A 77 -3.25 12.48 7.15
CA SER A 77 -3.75 13.34 8.23
C SER A 77 -2.84 14.52 8.56
N ASN A 78 -1.66 14.61 7.94
CA ASN A 78 -0.69 15.69 8.14
C ASN A 78 -0.26 16.30 6.80
N GLU A 79 -0.59 17.58 6.60
CA GLU A 79 -0.28 18.33 5.38
C GLU A 79 1.22 18.53 5.12
N ASN A 80 2.06 18.38 6.16
CA ASN A 80 3.52 18.46 6.04
C ASN A 80 4.15 17.11 5.65
N ASN A 81 3.36 16.06 5.41
CA ASN A 81 3.86 14.75 5.01
C ASN A 81 4.17 14.69 3.50
N PHE A 82 5.38 15.08 3.13
CA PHE A 82 5.81 15.06 1.73
C PHE A 82 6.08 13.65 1.17
N THR A 83 6.25 12.64 2.04
CA THR A 83 6.56 11.25 1.63
C THR A 83 5.32 10.49 1.14
N ILE A 84 4.16 10.76 1.74
CA ILE A 84 2.88 10.14 1.37
C ILE A 84 2.16 10.99 0.33
N GLY A 85 1.83 12.25 0.65
CA GLY A 85 1.18 13.20 -0.26
C GLY A 85 0.17 12.58 -1.24
N PRO A 86 0.38 12.69 -2.57
CA PRO A 86 -0.56 12.19 -3.58
C PRO A 86 -0.60 10.65 -3.73
N ARG A 87 0.26 9.92 -3.01
CA ARG A 87 0.28 8.44 -3.03
C ARG A 87 -0.91 7.85 -2.30
N THR A 88 -1.47 8.51 -1.29
CA THR A 88 -2.69 8.00 -0.62
C THR A 88 -3.96 8.34 -1.42
N TYR A 89 -5.09 7.80 -0.97
CA TYR A 89 -6.41 8.16 -1.45
C TYR A 89 -6.97 9.42 -0.77
N SER A 90 -6.84 9.57 0.56
CA SER A 90 -7.54 10.61 1.33
C SER A 90 -7.00 10.74 2.76
N ASP A 91 -7.38 11.83 3.44
CA ASP A 91 -7.32 12.06 4.88
C ASP A 91 -8.43 11.36 5.68
N ASN A 92 -9.42 10.75 5.00
CA ASN A 92 -10.55 10.06 5.61
C ASN A 92 -10.33 8.53 5.64
N PRO A 93 -10.26 7.90 6.83
CA PRO A 93 -10.05 6.47 6.98
C PRO A 93 -11.07 5.59 6.23
N LYS A 94 -12.32 6.03 6.10
CA LYS A 94 -13.37 5.28 5.40
C LYS A 94 -13.17 5.32 3.89
N ILE A 95 -12.75 6.46 3.34
CA ILE A 95 -12.46 6.61 1.90
C ILE A 95 -11.24 5.77 1.54
N VAL A 96 -10.16 5.86 2.32
CA VAL A 96 -8.96 5.03 2.11
C VAL A 96 -9.30 3.55 2.18
N SER A 97 -10.08 3.13 3.17
CA SER A 97 -10.52 1.73 3.30
C SER A 97 -11.32 1.25 2.09
N LEU A 98 -12.28 2.06 1.62
CA LEU A 98 -13.13 1.72 0.49
C LEU A 98 -12.33 1.56 -0.81
N LEU A 99 -11.47 2.54 -1.11
CA LEU A 99 -10.75 2.59 -2.38
C LEU A 99 -9.57 1.60 -2.40
N SER A 100 -8.84 1.44 -1.29
CA SER A 100 -7.78 0.43 -1.20
C SER A 100 -8.31 -1.00 -1.26
N LEU A 101 -9.47 -1.28 -0.65
CA LEU A 101 -10.15 -2.58 -0.78
C LEU A 101 -10.51 -2.88 -2.24
N ALA A 102 -11.04 -1.88 -2.95
CA ALA A 102 -11.39 -2.06 -4.35
C ALA A 102 -10.14 -2.32 -5.22
N PHE A 103 -9.05 -1.58 -5.00
CA PHE A 103 -7.77 -1.81 -5.66
C PHE A 103 -7.24 -3.23 -5.41
N TYR A 104 -7.23 -3.68 -4.15
CA TYR A 104 -6.86 -5.04 -3.78
C TYR A 104 -7.73 -6.08 -4.50
N LYS A 105 -9.05 -5.91 -4.55
CA LYS A 105 -9.95 -6.81 -5.29
C LYS A 105 -9.59 -6.87 -6.79
N GLY A 106 -9.21 -5.73 -7.38
CA GLY A 106 -8.71 -5.66 -8.74
C GLY A 106 -7.42 -6.45 -8.94
N GLN A 107 -6.43 -6.26 -8.06
CA GLN A 107 -5.16 -6.97 -8.14
C GLN A 107 -5.31 -8.48 -7.96
N LYS A 108 -6.14 -8.88 -6.99
CA LYS A 108 -6.48 -10.29 -6.75
C LYS A 108 -7.10 -10.92 -7.99
N GLN A 109 -8.02 -10.23 -8.66
CA GLN A 109 -8.60 -10.70 -9.92
C GLN A 109 -7.57 -10.80 -11.04
N GLY A 110 -6.58 -9.90 -11.08
CA GLY A 110 -5.47 -9.91 -12.04
C GLY A 110 -4.36 -10.92 -11.71
N GLY A 111 -4.49 -11.71 -10.64
CA GLY A 111 -3.56 -12.78 -10.29
C GLY A 111 -2.24 -12.30 -9.66
N ILE A 112 -2.21 -11.10 -9.08
CA ILE A 112 -1.04 -10.55 -8.37
C ILE A 112 -1.25 -10.62 -6.86
N ILE A 113 -0.20 -10.98 -6.13
CA ILE A 113 -0.17 -10.90 -4.67
C ILE A 113 -0.08 -9.44 -4.26
N SER A 114 -1.02 -8.98 -3.43
CA SER A 114 -1.08 -7.60 -2.93
C SER A 114 -0.46 -7.45 -1.55
N THR A 115 -0.04 -6.23 -1.22
CA THR A 115 0.57 -5.88 0.06
C THR A 115 0.00 -4.57 0.58
N ALA A 116 -0.63 -4.60 1.76
CA ALA A 116 -1.03 -3.38 2.46
C ALA A 116 0.19 -2.71 3.11
N LYS A 117 0.34 -1.40 2.94
CA LYS A 117 1.48 -0.64 3.48
C LYS A 117 1.12 0.83 3.82
N HIS A 118 1.81 1.49 4.75
CA HIS A 118 2.94 1.00 5.56
C HIS A 118 2.51 0.85 7.03
N PHE A 119 2.48 -0.38 7.56
CA PHE A 119 1.91 -0.66 8.88
C PHE A 119 2.80 -0.09 10.00
N PRO A 120 2.22 0.48 11.08
CA PRO A 120 0.78 0.58 11.37
C PRO A 120 0.08 1.80 10.75
N GLY A 121 0.83 2.71 10.11
CA GLY A 121 0.33 3.85 9.34
C GLY A 121 1.39 4.96 9.25
N HIS A 122 1.71 5.43 8.05
CA HIS A 122 2.75 6.45 7.82
C HIS A 122 2.20 7.87 7.61
N GLY A 123 0.90 8.01 7.34
CA GLY A 123 0.37 9.28 6.85
C GLY A 123 0.34 10.46 7.84
N ASN A 124 0.60 10.23 9.14
CA ASN A 124 0.72 11.28 10.17
C ASN A 124 2.18 11.69 10.48
N THR A 125 3.17 11.31 9.68
CA THR A 125 4.56 11.71 9.91
C THR A 125 4.85 13.13 9.38
N THR A 126 5.74 13.86 10.07
CA THR A 126 6.33 15.12 9.57
C THR A 126 7.70 14.93 8.92
N LEU A 127 8.36 13.81 9.20
CA LEU A 127 9.69 13.47 8.70
C LEU A 127 9.60 12.37 7.64
N ASP A 128 10.52 12.42 6.68
CA ASP A 128 10.68 11.35 5.70
C ASP A 128 11.43 10.18 6.34
N SER A 129 10.83 8.98 6.33
CA SER A 129 11.43 7.77 6.89
C SER A 129 12.71 7.33 6.18
N HIS A 130 13.01 7.89 5.01
CA HIS A 130 14.28 7.65 4.33
C HIS A 130 15.45 8.44 4.95
N ILE A 131 15.17 9.43 5.81
CA ILE A 131 16.15 10.36 6.39
C ILE A 131 16.31 10.13 7.89
N ASP A 132 15.20 9.94 8.61
CA ASP A 132 15.21 9.70 10.07
C ASP A 132 13.98 8.85 10.46
N ILE A 133 13.97 8.27 11.67
CA ILE A 133 12.85 7.46 12.15
C ILE A 133 11.68 8.39 12.51
N PRO A 134 10.53 8.33 11.82
CA PRO A 134 9.39 9.15 12.18
C PRO A 134 8.77 8.66 13.48
N ILE A 135 8.44 9.60 14.36
CA ILE A 135 7.80 9.33 15.66
C ILE A 135 6.36 9.80 15.61
N ILE A 136 5.41 8.87 15.82
CA ILE A 136 3.98 9.17 15.91
C ILE A 136 3.52 8.98 17.36
N ASN A 137 3.11 10.09 17.99
CA ASN A 137 2.66 10.12 19.39
C ASN A 137 1.16 9.82 19.58
N SER A 138 0.56 9.08 18.65
CA SER A 138 -0.83 8.63 18.75
C SER A 138 -0.96 7.43 19.69
N ASN A 139 -2.05 7.39 20.46
CA ASN A 139 -2.36 6.27 21.35
C ASN A 139 -3.11 5.15 20.60
N LEU A 140 -3.26 4.00 21.26
CA LEU A 140 -3.90 2.84 20.65
C LEU A 140 -5.35 3.10 20.22
N LEU A 141 -6.13 3.88 20.98
CA LEU A 141 -7.53 4.18 20.62
C LEU A 141 -7.61 5.03 19.36
N GLU A 142 -6.74 6.03 19.23
CA GLU A 142 -6.64 6.89 18.05
C GLU A 142 -6.32 6.08 16.79
N ILE A 143 -5.25 5.28 16.82
CA ILE A 143 -4.86 4.50 15.64
C ILE A 143 -5.88 3.43 15.29
N ASN A 144 -6.59 2.91 16.29
CA ASN A 144 -7.59 1.87 16.10
C ASN A 144 -8.83 2.37 15.34
N LEU A 145 -9.11 3.67 15.43
CA LEU A 145 -10.19 4.35 14.71
C LEU A 145 -9.75 4.91 13.35
N ASN A 146 -8.46 5.21 13.20
CA ASN A 146 -7.89 5.83 12.01
C ASN A 146 -6.98 4.86 11.23
N GLU A 147 -5.67 4.86 11.50
CA GLU A 147 -4.66 4.18 10.69
C GLU A 147 -4.90 2.67 10.55
N LEU A 148 -5.45 2.01 11.57
CA LEU A 148 -5.73 0.56 11.56
C LEU A 148 -7.02 0.18 10.85
N LEU A 149 -7.92 1.14 10.54
CA LEU A 149 -9.22 0.82 9.94
C LEU A 149 -9.08 0.13 8.56
N PRO A 150 -8.27 0.63 7.60
CA PRO A 150 -8.06 -0.05 6.33
C PRO A 150 -7.44 -1.45 6.50
N TYR A 151 -6.48 -1.61 7.42
CA TYR A 151 -5.85 -2.91 7.68
C TYR A 151 -6.86 -3.94 8.17
N LYS A 152 -7.72 -3.59 9.12
CA LYS A 152 -8.76 -4.50 9.63
C LYS A 152 -9.66 -5.01 8.50
N ILE A 153 -10.10 -4.10 7.62
CA ILE A 153 -10.97 -4.43 6.49
C ILE A 153 -10.24 -5.35 5.49
N LEU A 154 -8.99 -5.03 5.15
CA LEU A 154 -8.20 -5.84 4.21
C LEU A 154 -7.84 -7.22 4.78
N ILE A 155 -7.58 -7.31 6.08
CA ILE A 155 -7.36 -8.59 6.78
C ILE A 155 -8.63 -9.45 6.74
N GLN A 156 -9.81 -8.86 7.01
CA GLN A 156 -11.09 -9.56 6.88
C GLN A 156 -11.32 -10.08 5.45
N GLU A 157 -10.75 -9.41 4.44
CA GLU A 157 -10.82 -9.77 3.02
C GLU A 157 -9.60 -10.61 2.55
N ASN A 158 -8.78 -11.11 3.49
CA ASN A 158 -7.66 -12.02 3.28
C ASN A 158 -6.52 -11.50 2.40
N ILE A 159 -6.27 -10.18 2.38
CA ILE A 159 -4.97 -9.65 2.80
C ILE A 159 -3.70 -10.56 2.80
N PRO A 160 -3.00 -10.97 1.71
CA PRO A 160 -1.92 -11.95 1.89
C PRO A 160 -0.64 -11.39 2.54
N VAL A 161 -0.34 -10.09 2.35
CA VAL A 161 0.89 -9.48 2.86
C VAL A 161 0.60 -8.13 3.50
N ILE A 162 1.25 -7.86 4.63
CA ILE A 162 1.32 -6.54 5.27
C ILE A 162 2.78 -6.15 5.35
N MET A 163 3.11 -4.96 4.85
CA MET A 163 4.46 -4.39 4.94
C MET A 163 4.50 -3.39 6.09
N THR A 164 5.48 -3.55 6.98
CA THR A 164 5.74 -2.62 8.08
C THR A 164 6.53 -1.41 7.59
N GLY A 165 6.15 -0.22 8.03
CA GLY A 165 6.99 0.97 7.91
C GLY A 165 8.05 1.02 9.01
N HIS A 166 9.11 1.78 8.78
CA HIS A 166 10.10 2.12 9.81
C HIS A 166 9.61 3.34 10.60
N ILE A 167 8.67 3.13 11.53
CA ILE A 167 7.96 4.20 12.25
C ILE A 167 7.87 3.83 13.74
N ALA A 168 8.13 4.79 14.62
CA ALA A 168 8.05 4.58 16.06
C ALA A 168 6.71 5.07 16.63
N TYR A 169 6.06 4.23 17.44
CA TYR A 169 4.82 4.52 18.17
C TYR A 169 5.02 4.37 19.68
N PRO A 170 5.71 5.31 20.35
CA PRO A 170 6.12 5.17 21.75
C PRO A 170 4.95 4.96 22.71
N LYS A 171 3.80 5.62 22.47
CA LYS A 171 2.59 5.47 23.31
C LYS A 171 1.91 4.09 23.21
N ILE A 172 2.35 3.25 22.27
CA ILE A 172 1.81 1.91 22.06
C ILE A 172 2.82 0.85 22.52
N THR A 173 4.10 1.05 22.20
CA THR A 173 5.17 0.11 22.55
C THR A 173 5.74 0.35 23.96
N ASN A 174 5.36 1.44 24.62
CA ASN A 174 5.98 1.94 25.85
C ASN A 174 7.49 2.18 25.69
N GLY A 175 7.92 2.63 24.50
CA GLY A 175 9.31 2.98 24.23
C GLY A 175 9.69 4.29 24.92
N GLU A 176 10.64 4.23 25.86
CA GLU A 176 11.06 5.39 26.66
C GLU A 176 12.15 6.25 26.00
N ASN A 177 12.83 5.74 24.96
CA ASN A 177 13.89 6.44 24.22
C ASN A 177 13.75 6.17 22.72
N ILE A 178 13.46 7.22 21.94
CA ILE A 178 13.53 7.21 20.47
C ILE A 178 14.46 8.34 20.06
#